data_AF-A0A2A4IXF8-F1
#
_entry.id   AF-A0A2A4IXF8-F1
#
_cell.length_a   1.000
_cell.length_b   1.000
_cell.length_c   1.000
_cell.angle_alpha   90.00
_cell.angle_beta   90.00
_cell.angle_gamma   90.00
#
_symmetry.space_group_name_H-M   'P 1'
#
loop_
_entity.id
_entity.type
_entity.pdbx_description
1 polymer ?
#
loop_
_entity_poly.entity_id
_entity_poly.type
_entity_poly.pdbx_seq_one_letter_code
_entity_poly.pdbx_strand_id
1 'polypeptide(L)'
;NLRVTTIIGSFGTCLGAWLKVFSVPQDMFWLGFTGQTVVAVSQVFILNVPPRLAAVWFGADQVSSACSIGVFGNQLGVAVGFVLPPMLVGASGTIPEIAADLRLMFYLIAGFTSVLFVFILLFFKAAPPTPPSAAADLGNSLDSNFLLSLKKLITNRNYVLLLISYGLNVGTFYAISTLLNQVILTYYPGANIDAGRIGLVIVVAGMAGSVVCGLILDKTHRFKETTLSVYAASVVGMLIFTFTLDCGYISVVYLSSILLGFFMTGYLPVGFEFASEVTYPEPEGTTSGILNAVVQIFGIVTTLLYEWMLGTVGDRWSNLTLCGLLAFGTAITAAIRSDLRRQAAQNNAKE
;
A
#
# COMPACT_ATOMS: atom_id res chain seq x y z
N ASN A 1 -15.69 17.46 -5.37
CA ASN A 1 -15.24 17.96 -6.68
C ASN A 1 -13.95 17.28 -7.12
N LEU A 2 -14.05 16.30 -8.04
CA LEU A 2 -12.93 15.47 -8.50
C LEU A 2 -11.75 16.29 -9.04
N ARG A 3 -12.00 17.26 -9.92
CA ARG A 3 -10.97 18.14 -10.50
C ARG A 3 -10.19 18.93 -9.43
N VAL A 4 -10.88 19.50 -8.46
CA VAL A 4 -10.24 20.27 -7.37
C VAL A 4 -9.34 19.35 -6.54
N THR A 5 -9.83 18.17 -6.16
CA THR A 5 -9.06 17.16 -5.43
C THR A 5 -7.79 16.75 -6.19
N THR A 6 -7.92 16.45 -7.49
CA THR A 6 -6.77 16.05 -8.32
C THR A 6 -5.77 17.20 -8.52
N ILE A 7 -6.23 18.44 -8.70
CA ILE A 7 -5.35 19.61 -8.82
C ILE A 7 -4.58 19.86 -7.52
N ILE A 8 -5.25 19.83 -6.36
CA ILE A 8 -4.59 20.03 -5.06
C ILE A 8 -3.54 18.95 -4.81
N GLY A 9 -3.90 17.68 -5.04
CA GLY A 9 -2.99 16.55 -4.84
C GLY A 9 -1.79 16.57 -5.79
N SER A 10 -1.99 16.93 -7.07
CA SER A 10 -0.90 17.01 -8.04
C SER A 10 0.00 18.23 -7.83
N PHE A 11 -0.59 19.38 -7.49
CA PHE A 11 0.16 20.59 -7.12
C PHE A 11 1.06 20.33 -5.90
N GLY A 12 0.50 19.80 -4.82
CA GLY A 12 1.27 19.52 -3.61
C GLY A 12 2.35 18.46 -3.84
N THR A 13 2.08 17.43 -4.66
CA THR A 13 3.11 16.46 -5.06
C THR A 13 4.25 17.12 -5.83
N CYS A 14 3.93 18.00 -6.79
CA CYS A 14 4.91 18.77 -7.55
C CYS A 14 5.72 19.72 -6.65
N LEU A 15 5.05 20.48 -5.78
CA LEU A 15 5.68 21.38 -4.83
C LEU A 15 6.65 20.63 -3.91
N GLY A 16 6.21 19.52 -3.34
CA GLY A 16 7.06 18.69 -2.47
C GLY A 16 8.26 18.08 -3.22
N ALA A 17 8.11 17.75 -4.51
CA ALA A 17 9.24 17.31 -5.34
C ALA A 17 10.26 18.43 -5.56
N TRP A 18 9.81 19.66 -5.85
CA TRP A 18 10.70 20.81 -5.99
C TRP A 18 11.40 21.20 -4.69
N LEU A 19 10.71 21.10 -3.54
CA LEU A 19 11.36 21.33 -2.24
C LEU A 19 12.53 20.37 -2.01
N LYS A 20 12.40 19.10 -2.41
CA LYS A 20 13.47 18.09 -2.31
C LYS A 20 14.67 18.38 -3.22
N VAL A 21 14.49 19.06 -4.36
CA VAL A 21 15.61 19.48 -5.23
C VAL A 21 16.60 20.37 -4.46
N PHE A 22 16.11 21.20 -3.55
CA PHE A 22 16.93 22.11 -2.76
C PHE A 22 17.48 21.49 -1.47
N SER A 23 17.11 20.25 -1.14
CA SER A 23 17.52 19.57 0.09
C SER A 23 18.76 18.68 -0.05
N VAL A 24 19.48 18.80 -1.16
CA VAL A 24 20.71 18.02 -1.42
C VAL A 24 21.85 18.35 -0.43
N PRO A 25 22.07 19.62 -0.03
CA PRO A 25 23.04 19.93 1.02
C PRO A 25 22.71 19.24 2.35
N GLN A 26 23.72 18.76 3.08
CA GLN A 26 23.55 18.00 4.32
C GLN A 26 22.85 18.78 5.43
N ASP A 27 23.05 20.10 5.50
CA ASP A 27 22.41 21.04 6.42
C ASP A 27 20.93 21.31 6.11
N MET A 28 20.48 20.92 4.92
CA MET A 28 19.11 21.15 4.42
C MET A 28 18.22 19.91 4.50
N PHE A 29 18.59 18.90 5.31
CA PHE A 29 17.76 17.68 5.48
C PHE A 29 16.32 18.00 5.92
N TRP A 30 16.14 19.01 6.78
CA TRP A 30 14.81 19.47 7.22
C TRP A 30 13.91 19.92 6.06
N LEU A 31 14.49 20.46 4.99
CA LEU A 31 13.78 20.89 3.80
C LEU A 31 13.31 19.68 2.98
N GLY A 32 14.15 18.64 2.91
CA GLY A 32 13.80 17.37 2.28
C GLY A 32 12.66 16.69 3.01
N PHE A 33 12.72 16.68 4.35
CA PHE A 33 11.65 16.16 5.20
C PHE A 33 10.34 16.94 5.05
N THR A 34 10.42 18.27 4.96
CA THR A 34 9.27 19.13 4.71
C THR A 34 8.68 18.84 3.33
N GLY A 35 9.51 18.74 2.30
CA GLY A 35 9.08 18.35 0.95
C GLY A 35 8.37 17.01 0.92
N GLN A 36 8.92 15.99 1.60
CA GLN A 36 8.29 14.68 1.71
C GLN A 36 6.97 14.72 2.48
N THR A 37 6.87 15.54 3.52
CA THR A 37 5.62 15.75 4.28
C THR A 37 4.53 16.36 3.39
N VAL A 38 4.87 17.35 2.57
CA VAL A 38 3.94 17.93 1.59
C VAL A 38 3.45 16.87 0.59
N VAL A 39 4.36 16.02 0.07
CA VAL A 39 3.97 14.90 -0.79
C VAL A 39 3.03 13.93 -0.07
N ALA A 40 3.33 13.56 1.18
CA ALA A 40 2.51 12.63 1.96
C ALA A 40 1.08 13.15 2.18
N VAL A 41 0.93 14.42 2.56
CA VAL A 41 -0.40 15.06 2.68
C VAL A 41 -1.13 15.07 1.33
N SER A 42 -0.40 15.32 0.25
CA SER A 42 -0.96 15.36 -1.11
C SER A 42 -1.50 14.01 -1.58
N GLN A 43 -0.87 12.90 -1.16
CA GLN A 43 -1.30 11.54 -1.52
C GLN A 43 -2.71 11.21 -1.02
N VAL A 44 -3.16 11.78 0.10
CA VAL A 44 -4.53 11.60 0.63
C VAL A 44 -5.59 12.00 -0.40
N PHE A 45 -5.31 13.05 -1.18
CA PHE A 45 -6.20 13.52 -2.24
C PHE A 45 -6.13 12.62 -3.48
N ILE A 46 -4.95 12.10 -3.82
CA ILE A 46 -4.73 11.30 -5.04
C ILE A 46 -5.22 9.86 -4.91
N LEU A 47 -5.02 9.21 -3.76
CA LEU A 47 -5.36 7.80 -3.54
C LEU A 47 -6.85 7.50 -3.76
N ASN A 48 -7.72 8.49 -3.51
CA ASN A 48 -9.17 8.36 -3.67
C ASN A 48 -9.69 8.73 -5.07
N VAL A 49 -8.79 9.13 -6.00
CA VAL A 49 -9.18 9.54 -7.35
C VAL A 49 -9.66 8.36 -8.21
N PRO A 50 -8.97 7.20 -8.27
CA PRO A 50 -9.39 6.09 -9.14
C PRO A 50 -10.85 5.65 -8.96
N PRO A 51 -11.34 5.33 -7.74
CA PRO A 51 -12.72 4.87 -7.58
C PRO A 51 -13.74 5.97 -7.90
N ARG A 52 -13.44 7.24 -7.56
CA ARG A 52 -14.33 8.37 -7.88
C ARG A 52 -14.35 8.68 -9.37
N LEU A 53 -13.20 8.64 -10.04
CA LEU A 53 -13.11 8.84 -11.48
C LEU A 53 -13.89 7.75 -12.22
N ALA A 54 -13.70 6.49 -11.81
CA ALA A 54 -14.42 5.35 -12.36
C ALA A 54 -15.94 5.52 -12.26
N ALA A 55 -16.45 5.88 -11.08
CA ALA A 55 -17.89 6.07 -10.85
C ALA A 55 -18.51 7.26 -11.62
N VAL A 56 -17.73 8.33 -11.85
CA VAL A 56 -18.23 9.56 -12.51
C VAL A 56 -18.15 9.47 -14.04
N TRP A 57 -17.16 8.75 -14.59
CA TRP A 57 -16.87 8.77 -16.03
C TRP A 57 -17.26 7.51 -16.78
N PHE A 58 -17.42 6.37 -16.10
CA PHE A 58 -17.66 5.08 -16.74
C PHE A 58 -19.03 4.52 -16.37
N GLY A 59 -19.62 3.74 -17.29
CA GLY A 59 -20.85 3.00 -17.03
C GLY A 59 -20.61 1.86 -16.04
N ALA A 60 -21.69 1.36 -15.41
CA ALA A 60 -21.64 0.36 -14.32
C ALA A 60 -20.74 -0.85 -14.64
N ASP A 61 -20.81 -1.38 -15.86
CA ASP A 61 -20.03 -2.55 -16.30
C ASP A 61 -18.52 -2.28 -16.43
N GLN A 62 -18.11 -1.01 -16.53
CA GLN A 62 -16.73 -0.60 -16.76
C GLN A 62 -16.06 0.03 -15.53
N VAL A 63 -16.83 0.36 -14.47
CA VAL A 63 -16.33 1.02 -13.25
C VAL A 63 -15.21 0.20 -12.60
N SER A 64 -15.40 -1.11 -12.43
CA SER A 64 -14.41 -1.97 -11.80
C SER A 64 -13.09 -1.97 -12.57
N SER A 65 -13.13 -2.18 -13.88
CA SER A 65 -11.93 -2.18 -14.74
C SER A 65 -11.22 -0.82 -14.76
N ALA A 66 -11.98 0.28 -14.86
CA ALA A 66 -11.40 1.64 -14.84
C ALA A 66 -10.74 1.95 -13.48
N CYS A 67 -11.37 1.53 -12.38
CA CYS A 67 -10.80 1.67 -11.04
C CYS A 67 -9.50 0.86 -10.91
N SER A 68 -9.50 -0.41 -11.32
CA SER A 68 -8.32 -1.29 -11.27
C SER A 68 -7.13 -0.70 -12.02
N ILE A 69 -7.34 -0.14 -13.23
CA ILE A 69 -6.26 0.51 -13.99
C ILE A 69 -5.64 1.67 -13.20
N GLY A 70 -6.45 2.50 -12.55
CA GLY A 70 -5.97 3.61 -11.73
C GLY A 70 -5.21 3.13 -10.48
N VAL A 71 -5.68 2.07 -9.82
CA VAL A 71 -5.00 1.48 -8.67
C VAL A 71 -3.66 0.83 -9.07
N PHE A 72 -3.60 0.14 -10.21
CA PHE A 72 -2.34 -0.39 -10.73
C PHE A 72 -1.32 0.70 -11.06
N GLY A 73 -1.77 1.91 -11.42
CA GLY A 73 -0.89 3.07 -11.56
C GLY A 73 -0.12 3.41 -10.28
N ASN A 74 -0.74 3.26 -9.11
CA ASN A 74 -0.06 3.45 -7.83
C ASN A 74 1.02 2.38 -7.61
N GLN A 75 0.68 1.12 -7.83
CA GLN A 75 1.64 0.01 -7.68
C GLN A 75 2.81 0.12 -8.65
N LEU A 76 2.56 0.57 -9.88
CA LEU A 76 3.61 0.84 -10.85
C LEU A 76 4.55 1.96 -10.35
N GLY A 77 4.00 3.02 -9.75
CA GLY A 77 4.79 4.08 -9.13
C GLY A 77 5.69 3.56 -8.00
N VAL A 78 5.17 2.68 -7.13
CA VAL A 78 5.95 2.03 -6.06
C VAL A 78 7.06 1.16 -6.65
N ALA A 79 6.75 0.37 -7.68
CA ALA A 79 7.72 -0.46 -8.41
C ALA A 79 8.87 0.38 -9.01
N VAL A 80 8.55 1.51 -9.65
CA VAL A 80 9.57 2.46 -10.14
C VAL A 80 10.37 3.04 -8.97
N GLY A 81 9.73 3.34 -7.83
CA GLY A 81 10.38 3.83 -6.62
C GLY A 81 11.40 2.86 -6.00
N PHE A 82 11.26 1.55 -6.23
CA PHE A 82 12.26 0.56 -5.79
C PHE A 82 13.49 0.50 -6.70
N VAL A 83 13.32 0.74 -8.00
CA VAL A 83 14.39 0.55 -8.99
C VAL A 83 15.15 1.84 -9.28
N LEU A 84 14.42 2.95 -9.40
CA LEU A 84 14.98 4.20 -9.89
C LEU A 84 16.01 4.80 -8.93
N PRO A 85 15.80 4.86 -7.59
CA PRO A 85 16.81 5.40 -6.69
C PRO A 85 18.10 4.57 -6.65
N PRO A 86 18.10 3.24 -6.49
CA PRO A 86 19.35 2.45 -6.49
C PRO A 86 20.07 2.42 -7.84
N MET A 87 19.37 2.67 -8.96
CA MET A 87 20.00 2.77 -10.28
C MET A 87 20.65 4.13 -10.54
N LEU A 88 20.08 5.21 -9.98
CA LEU A 88 20.58 6.57 -10.20
C LEU A 88 21.57 7.03 -9.14
N VAL A 89 21.47 6.50 -7.92
CA VAL A 89 22.31 6.91 -6.79
C VAL A 89 23.24 5.78 -6.40
N GLY A 90 24.53 5.96 -6.68
CA GLY A 90 25.55 5.02 -6.28
C GLY A 90 25.73 4.98 -4.75
N ALA A 91 25.77 3.78 -4.17
CA ALA A 91 26.05 3.62 -2.73
C ALA A 91 27.53 3.75 -2.37
N SER A 92 28.41 3.75 -3.37
CA SER A 92 29.87 3.84 -3.21
C SER A 92 30.40 5.00 -4.05
N GLY A 93 30.59 6.14 -3.41
CA GLY A 93 31.09 7.37 -4.03
C GLY A 93 31.47 8.41 -2.98
N THR A 94 32.16 9.46 -3.42
CA THR A 94 32.45 10.63 -2.59
C THR A 94 31.17 11.43 -2.30
N ILE A 95 31.14 12.21 -1.22
CA ILE A 95 29.97 13.05 -0.86
C ILE A 95 29.49 13.91 -2.04
N PRO A 96 30.37 14.57 -2.82
CA PRO A 96 29.95 15.36 -3.98
C PRO A 96 29.31 14.55 -5.10
N GLU A 97 29.76 13.31 -5.33
CA GLU A 97 29.18 12.41 -6.34
C GLU A 97 27.77 11.98 -5.95
N ILE A 98 27.59 11.53 -4.69
CA ILE A 98 26.27 11.15 -4.17
C ILE A 98 25.31 12.35 -4.20
N ALA A 99 25.81 13.55 -3.89
CA ALA A 99 25.03 14.78 -3.98
C ALA A 99 24.60 15.08 -5.43
N ALA A 100 25.48 14.89 -6.41
CA ALA A 100 25.17 15.08 -7.83
C ALA A 100 24.11 14.07 -8.31
N ASP A 101 24.23 12.80 -7.92
CA ASP A 101 23.27 11.74 -8.24
C ASP A 101 21.89 12.02 -7.64
N LEU A 102 21.84 12.36 -6.34
CA LEU A 102 20.60 12.75 -5.67
C LEU A 102 19.96 13.97 -6.32
N ARG A 103 20.76 14.96 -6.71
CA ARG A 103 20.28 16.16 -7.39
C ARG A 103 19.67 15.82 -8.76
N LEU A 104 20.32 14.95 -9.53
CA LEU A 104 19.78 14.46 -10.80
C LEU A 104 18.45 13.74 -10.59
N MET A 105 18.39 12.80 -9.63
CA MET A 105 17.16 12.08 -9.30
C MET A 105 16.02 13.03 -8.91
N PHE A 106 16.26 14.00 -8.03
CA PHE A 106 15.24 14.97 -7.64
C PHE A 106 14.79 15.87 -8.78
N TYR A 107 15.70 16.31 -9.66
CA TYR A 107 15.31 17.07 -10.85
C TYR A 107 14.44 16.25 -11.81
N LEU A 108 14.76 14.98 -12.03
CA LEU A 108 13.95 14.10 -12.89
C LEU A 108 12.53 13.94 -12.33
N ILE A 109 12.40 13.69 -11.03
CA ILE A 109 11.10 13.54 -10.36
C ILE A 109 10.34 14.88 -10.37
N ALA A 110 10.99 15.99 -10.08
CA ALA A 110 10.37 17.32 -10.11
C ALA A 110 9.91 17.70 -11.52
N GLY A 111 10.73 17.43 -12.54
CA GLY A 111 10.38 17.64 -13.94
C GLY A 111 9.18 16.80 -14.36
N PHE A 112 9.21 15.50 -14.09
CA PHE A 112 8.12 14.58 -14.43
C PHE A 112 6.80 14.97 -13.75
N THR A 113 6.84 15.27 -12.45
CA THR A 113 5.64 15.70 -11.70
C THR A 113 5.13 17.07 -12.16
N SER A 114 6.00 17.99 -12.58
CA SER A 114 5.60 19.28 -13.16
C SER A 114 4.88 19.10 -14.49
N VAL A 115 5.40 18.23 -15.36
CA VAL A 115 4.74 17.89 -16.63
C VAL A 115 3.35 17.33 -16.34
N LEU A 116 3.24 16.31 -15.47
CA LEU A 116 1.94 15.74 -15.10
C LEU A 116 0.98 16.77 -14.52
N PHE A 117 1.46 17.68 -13.67
CA PHE A 117 0.65 18.75 -13.10
C PHE A 117 0.10 19.68 -14.18
N VAL A 118 0.92 20.11 -15.15
CA VAL A 118 0.48 20.93 -16.28
C VAL A 118 -0.56 20.18 -17.13
N PHE A 119 -0.34 18.89 -17.41
CA PHE A 119 -1.33 18.06 -18.12
C PHE A 119 -2.66 17.99 -17.36
N ILE A 120 -2.64 17.84 -16.04
CA ILE A 120 -3.85 17.84 -15.21
C ILE A 120 -4.56 19.19 -15.28
N LEU A 121 -3.83 20.31 -15.19
CA LEU A 121 -4.44 21.65 -15.27
C LEU A 121 -5.14 21.88 -16.61
N LEU A 122 -4.50 21.48 -17.72
CA LEU A 122 -4.98 21.72 -19.08
C LEU A 122 -6.10 20.75 -19.49
N PHE A 123 -5.98 19.46 -19.17
CA PHE A 123 -6.81 18.41 -19.76
C PHE A 123 -7.78 17.75 -18.76
N PHE A 124 -7.54 17.82 -17.45
CA PHE A 124 -8.38 17.11 -16.49
C PHE A 124 -9.73 17.80 -16.30
N LYS A 125 -10.80 17.12 -16.73
CA LYS A 125 -12.19 17.56 -16.58
C LYS A 125 -12.82 16.90 -15.35
N ALA A 126 -13.70 17.63 -14.66
CA ALA A 126 -14.31 17.16 -13.42
C ALA A 126 -15.32 16.02 -13.64
N ALA A 127 -16.10 16.12 -14.71
CA ALA A 127 -17.13 15.19 -15.11
C ALA A 127 -17.27 15.20 -16.64
N PRO A 128 -17.78 14.12 -17.27
CA PRO A 128 -18.08 14.11 -18.69
C PRO A 128 -19.19 15.15 -19.03
N PRO A 129 -19.24 15.66 -20.27
CA PRO A 129 -20.27 16.62 -20.70
C PRO A 129 -21.70 16.08 -20.59
N THR A 130 -21.86 14.76 -20.62
CA THR A 130 -23.12 14.04 -20.43
C THR A 130 -22.92 12.99 -19.33
N PRO A 131 -23.77 12.96 -18.29
CA PRO A 131 -23.62 12.01 -17.19
C PRO A 131 -23.82 10.56 -17.70
N PRO A 132 -22.95 9.61 -17.32
CA PRO A 132 -22.99 8.24 -17.85
C PRO A 132 -24.12 7.39 -17.26
N SER A 133 -24.70 7.77 -16.11
CA SER A 133 -25.90 7.14 -15.54
C SER A 133 -26.62 8.03 -14.54
N ALA A 134 -27.92 7.80 -14.32
CA ALA A 134 -28.74 8.48 -13.30
C ALA A 134 -28.26 8.22 -11.85
N ALA A 135 -27.42 7.19 -11.63
CA ALA A 135 -26.87 6.85 -10.32
C ALA A 135 -25.74 7.80 -9.86
N ALA A 136 -25.14 8.57 -10.77
CA ALA A 136 -24.10 9.55 -10.45
C ALA A 136 -24.62 10.73 -9.60
N ASP A 137 -25.92 11.01 -9.64
CA ASP A 137 -26.59 12.06 -8.85
C ASP A 137 -26.92 11.64 -7.41
N LEU A 138 -26.91 10.33 -7.09
CA LEU A 138 -27.33 9.83 -5.78
C LEU A 138 -26.21 9.88 -4.71
N GLY A 139 -24.97 10.16 -5.10
CA GLY A 139 -23.79 10.12 -4.22
C GLY A 139 -23.72 11.22 -3.14
N ASN A 140 -24.70 12.13 -3.11
CA ASN A 140 -24.78 13.22 -2.14
C ASN A 140 -25.53 12.87 -0.84
N SER A 141 -25.95 11.62 -0.62
CA SER A 141 -26.49 11.18 0.67
C SER A 141 -25.37 10.85 1.69
N LEU A 142 -24.38 11.72 1.82
CA LEU A 142 -23.49 11.74 2.98
C LEU A 142 -24.03 12.80 3.92
N ASP A 143 -24.80 12.37 4.91
CA ASP A 143 -24.91 12.98 6.24
C ASP A 143 -26.14 12.39 6.92
N SER A 144 -25.95 11.53 7.93
CA SER A 144 -26.39 11.95 9.26
C SER A 144 -25.74 11.17 10.42
N ASN A 145 -24.81 10.23 10.17
CA ASN A 145 -24.36 9.31 11.21
C ASN A 145 -22.88 8.88 11.17
N PHE A 146 -21.95 9.66 10.57
CA PHE A 146 -20.53 9.25 10.49
C PHE A 146 -19.91 8.89 11.86
N LEU A 147 -20.11 9.73 12.88
CA LEU A 147 -19.61 9.47 14.24
C LEU A 147 -20.26 8.23 14.88
N LEU A 148 -21.55 7.99 14.58
CA LEU A 148 -22.26 6.81 15.05
C LEU A 148 -21.71 5.54 14.40
N SER A 149 -21.53 5.55 13.07
CA SER A 149 -20.91 4.46 12.32
C SER A 149 -19.49 4.19 12.80
N LEU A 150 -18.70 5.25 13.02
CA LEU A 150 -17.35 5.15 13.59
C LEU A 150 -17.39 4.46 14.96
N LYS A 151 -18.28 4.87 15.86
CA LYS A 151 -18.45 4.25 17.18
C LYS A 151 -18.84 2.78 17.07
N LYS A 152 -19.76 2.42 16.18
CA LYS A 152 -20.19 1.03 15.98
C LYS A 152 -19.06 0.16 15.44
N LEU A 153 -18.27 0.68 14.49
CA LEU A 153 -17.13 0.00 13.92
C LEU A 153 -16.06 -0.30 14.98
N ILE A 154 -15.60 0.72 15.72
CA ILE A 154 -14.56 0.53 16.76
C ILE A 154 -15.03 -0.31 17.96
N THR A 155 -16.35 -0.48 18.14
CA THR A 155 -16.91 -1.35 19.20
C THR A 155 -17.15 -2.78 18.69
N ASN A 156 -17.12 -3.01 17.37
CA ASN A 156 -17.30 -4.33 16.80
C ASN A 156 -16.03 -5.17 17.00
N ARG A 157 -16.10 -6.14 17.93
CA ARG A 157 -14.98 -7.02 18.28
C ARG A 157 -14.34 -7.70 17.07
N ASN A 158 -15.13 -8.22 16.12
CA ASN A 158 -14.58 -8.91 14.94
C ASN A 158 -13.84 -7.93 14.03
N TYR A 159 -14.37 -6.72 13.88
CA TYR A 159 -13.72 -5.68 13.09
C TYR A 159 -12.43 -5.18 13.75
N VAL A 160 -12.42 -4.97 15.08
CA VAL A 160 -11.20 -4.57 15.80
C VAL A 160 -10.12 -5.64 15.71
N LEU A 161 -10.47 -6.92 15.84
CA LEU A 161 -9.52 -8.02 15.63
C LEU A 161 -8.97 -8.01 14.20
N LEU A 162 -9.82 -7.76 13.21
CA LEU A 162 -9.40 -7.61 11.82
C LEU A 162 -8.50 -6.40 11.60
N LEU A 163 -8.80 -5.25 12.22
CA LEU A 163 -7.96 -4.04 12.15
C LEU A 163 -6.54 -4.34 12.66
N ILE A 164 -6.43 -5.05 13.78
CA ILE A 164 -5.13 -5.40 14.38
C ILE A 164 -4.39 -6.39 13.48
N SER A 165 -5.03 -7.48 13.05
CA SER A 165 -4.35 -8.46 12.19
C SER A 165 -3.96 -7.86 10.84
N TYR A 166 -4.85 -7.08 10.24
CA TYR A 166 -4.58 -6.41 8.97
C TYR A 166 -3.43 -5.40 9.10
N GLY A 167 -3.46 -4.59 10.16
CA GLY A 167 -2.38 -3.66 10.50
C GLY A 167 -1.04 -4.36 10.68
N LEU A 168 -0.99 -5.49 11.39
CA LEU A 168 0.24 -6.28 11.57
C LEU A 168 0.80 -6.79 10.24
N ASN A 169 -0.04 -7.31 9.34
CA ASN A 169 0.41 -7.81 8.05
C ASN A 169 0.97 -6.69 7.18
N VAL A 170 0.18 -5.65 6.93
CA VAL A 170 0.58 -4.56 6.03
C VAL A 170 1.70 -3.72 6.64
N GLY A 171 1.70 -3.52 7.97
CA GLY A 171 2.79 -2.85 8.67
C GLY A 171 4.12 -3.61 8.56
N THR A 172 4.09 -4.94 8.65
CA THR A 172 5.27 -5.79 8.40
C THR A 172 5.73 -5.68 6.94
N PHE A 173 4.80 -5.69 5.99
CA PHE A 173 5.11 -5.49 4.58
C PHE A 173 5.81 -4.14 4.33
N TYR A 174 5.34 -3.06 4.96
CA TYR A 174 5.97 -1.74 4.88
C TYR A 174 7.36 -1.71 5.51
N ALA A 175 7.54 -2.35 6.66
CA ALA A 175 8.84 -2.41 7.34
C ALA A 175 9.89 -3.12 6.48
N ILE A 176 9.57 -4.30 5.94
CA ILE A 176 10.46 -5.06 5.05
C ILE A 176 10.74 -4.25 3.80
N SER A 177 9.71 -3.68 3.18
CA SER A 177 9.84 -2.87 1.96
C SER A 177 10.77 -1.67 2.17
N THR A 178 10.67 -0.99 3.30
CA THR A 178 11.45 0.21 3.61
C THR A 178 12.92 -0.13 3.86
N LEU A 179 13.17 -1.18 4.64
CA LEU A 179 14.51 -1.58 5.06
C LEU A 179 15.12 -2.67 4.17
N LEU A 180 14.48 -3.00 3.05
CA LEU A 180 14.90 -4.07 2.14
C LEU A 180 16.34 -3.89 1.68
N ASN A 181 16.72 -2.67 1.29
CA ASN A 181 18.07 -2.38 0.84
C ASN A 181 19.11 -2.69 1.93
N GLN A 182 18.85 -2.27 3.17
CA GLN A 182 19.75 -2.54 4.30
C GLN A 182 19.89 -4.04 4.58
N VAL A 183 18.77 -4.78 4.53
CA VAL A 183 18.77 -6.24 4.73
C VAL A 183 19.57 -6.96 3.64
N ILE A 184 19.35 -6.63 2.37
CA ILE A 184 20.07 -7.27 1.26
C ILE A 184 21.56 -6.97 1.31
N LEU A 185 21.95 -5.71 1.57
CA LEU A 185 23.34 -5.30 1.63
C LEU A 185 24.12 -5.92 2.80
N THR A 186 23.43 -6.37 3.84
CA THR A 186 24.06 -7.10 4.96
C THR A 186 24.66 -8.42 4.48
N TYR A 187 24.04 -9.10 3.50
CA TYR A 187 24.48 -10.39 2.98
C TYR A 187 25.19 -10.30 1.63
N TYR A 188 24.83 -9.31 0.81
CA TYR A 188 25.35 -9.10 -0.54
C TYR A 188 25.90 -7.68 -0.67
N PRO A 189 27.12 -7.41 -0.16
CA PRO A 189 27.74 -6.09 -0.25
C PRO A 189 27.83 -5.60 -1.70
N GLY A 190 27.40 -4.36 -1.95
CA GLY A 190 27.40 -3.76 -3.28
C GLY A 190 26.18 -4.09 -4.16
N ALA A 191 25.30 -5.00 -3.73
CA ALA A 191 24.12 -5.45 -4.49
C ALA A 191 22.91 -4.47 -4.42
N ASN A 192 23.16 -3.15 -4.45
CA ASN A 192 22.12 -2.11 -4.34
C ASN A 192 21.09 -2.21 -5.48
N ILE A 193 21.58 -2.43 -6.71
CA ILE A 193 20.73 -2.57 -7.89
C ILE A 193 19.84 -3.81 -7.74
N ASP A 194 20.40 -4.91 -7.23
CA ASP A 194 19.63 -6.12 -6.98
C ASP A 194 18.62 -5.95 -5.85
N ALA A 195 18.95 -5.23 -4.77
CA ALA A 195 17.98 -4.90 -3.74
C ALA A 195 16.78 -4.13 -4.30
N GLY A 196 17.02 -3.15 -5.18
CA GLY A 196 15.96 -2.44 -5.89
C GLY A 196 15.14 -3.35 -6.81
N ARG A 197 15.77 -4.26 -7.54
CA ARG A 197 15.09 -5.26 -8.39
C ARG A 197 14.30 -6.28 -7.59
N ILE A 198 14.80 -6.71 -6.42
CA ILE A 198 14.06 -7.58 -5.51
C ILE A 198 12.80 -6.85 -5.04
N GLY A 199 12.90 -5.57 -4.64
CA GLY A 199 11.75 -4.75 -4.30
C GLY A 199 10.72 -4.63 -5.43
N LEU A 200 11.18 -4.42 -6.67
CA LEU A 200 10.33 -4.46 -7.86
C LEU A 200 9.58 -5.79 -8.00
N VAL A 201 10.30 -6.90 -7.88
CA VAL A 201 9.72 -8.25 -8.00
C VAL A 201 8.70 -8.52 -6.89
N ILE A 202 8.95 -8.06 -5.66
CA ILE A 202 7.97 -8.11 -4.54
C ILE A 202 6.67 -7.40 -4.94
N VAL A 203 6.77 -6.17 -5.48
CA VAL A 203 5.59 -5.38 -5.86
C VAL A 203 4.84 -6.03 -7.03
N VAL A 204 5.56 -6.50 -8.06
CA VAL A 204 4.95 -7.14 -9.24
C VAL A 204 4.28 -8.46 -8.89
N ALA A 205 4.96 -9.32 -8.13
CA ALA A 205 4.37 -10.55 -7.60
C ALA A 205 3.17 -10.23 -6.71
N GLY A 206 3.24 -9.15 -5.94
CA GLY A 206 2.16 -8.66 -5.12
C GLY A 206 0.91 -8.25 -5.90
N MET A 207 1.08 -7.51 -7.01
CA MET A 207 -0.04 -7.18 -7.90
C MET A 207 -0.72 -8.44 -8.44
N ALA A 208 0.05 -9.43 -8.87
CA ALA A 208 -0.49 -10.71 -9.32
C ALA A 208 -1.23 -11.43 -8.18
N GLY A 209 -0.65 -11.43 -6.98
CA GLY A 209 -1.26 -11.98 -5.78
C GLY A 209 -2.61 -11.33 -5.44
N SER A 210 -2.69 -10.01 -5.47
CA SER A 210 -3.93 -9.26 -5.24
C SER A 210 -5.03 -9.66 -6.20
N VAL A 211 -4.73 -9.80 -7.49
CA VAL A 211 -5.70 -10.23 -8.51
C VAL A 211 -6.13 -11.67 -8.28
N VAL A 212 -5.16 -12.59 -8.13
CA VAL A 212 -5.46 -14.02 -7.98
C VAL A 212 -6.25 -14.30 -6.70
N CYS A 213 -5.81 -13.74 -5.57
CA CYS A 213 -6.52 -13.89 -4.29
C CYS A 213 -7.90 -13.24 -4.32
N GLY A 214 -8.07 -12.08 -4.97
CA GLY A 214 -9.37 -11.47 -5.20
C GLY A 214 -10.31 -12.38 -6.01
N LEU A 215 -9.85 -12.91 -7.14
CA LEU A 215 -10.65 -13.83 -7.96
C LEU A 215 -11.01 -15.13 -7.24
N ILE A 216 -10.11 -15.67 -6.41
CA ILE A 216 -10.39 -16.85 -5.57
C ILE A 216 -11.48 -16.51 -4.56
N LEU A 217 -11.39 -15.33 -3.93
CA LEU A 217 -12.38 -14.86 -2.96
C LEU A 217 -13.76 -14.69 -3.61
N ASP A 218 -13.81 -14.05 -4.79
CA ASP A 218 -15.05 -13.83 -5.55
C ASP A 218 -15.73 -15.14 -5.94
N LYS A 219 -14.94 -16.17 -6.30
CA LYS A 219 -15.51 -17.49 -6.67
C LYS A 219 -15.91 -18.33 -5.48
N THR A 220 -15.10 -18.31 -4.41
CA THR A 220 -15.32 -19.20 -3.26
C THR A 220 -16.31 -18.62 -2.27
N HIS A 221 -16.40 -17.29 -2.18
CA HIS A 221 -17.18 -16.55 -1.18
C HIS A 221 -16.85 -16.96 0.28
N ARG A 222 -15.69 -17.59 0.52
CA ARG A 222 -15.22 -18.06 1.83
C ARG A 222 -14.25 -17.05 2.43
N PHE A 223 -14.77 -15.88 2.81
CA PHE A 223 -13.96 -14.72 3.21
C PHE A 223 -12.95 -15.02 4.33
N LYS A 224 -13.41 -15.63 5.43
CA LYS A 224 -12.54 -15.98 6.56
C LYS A 224 -11.43 -16.95 6.16
N GLU A 225 -11.78 -18.06 5.51
CA GLU A 225 -10.85 -19.14 5.19
C GLU A 225 -9.77 -18.70 4.20
N THR A 226 -10.17 -17.93 3.17
CA THR A 226 -9.22 -17.36 2.22
C THR A 226 -8.31 -16.33 2.90
N THR A 227 -8.87 -15.46 3.76
CA THR A 227 -8.07 -14.50 4.56
C THR A 227 -7.03 -15.22 5.41
N LEU A 228 -7.44 -16.26 6.13
CA LEU A 228 -6.56 -17.03 7.02
C LEU A 228 -5.49 -17.78 6.23
N SER A 229 -5.85 -18.40 5.11
CA SER A 229 -4.92 -19.15 4.26
C SER A 229 -3.85 -18.25 3.65
N VAL A 230 -4.25 -17.10 3.10
CA VAL A 230 -3.32 -16.12 2.53
C VAL A 230 -2.41 -15.54 3.61
N TYR A 231 -2.95 -15.23 4.80
CA TYR A 231 -2.13 -14.75 5.93
C TYR A 231 -1.11 -15.81 6.36
N ALA A 232 -1.53 -17.06 6.58
CA ALA A 232 -0.63 -18.15 6.95
C ALA A 232 0.47 -18.36 5.89
N ALA A 233 0.11 -18.25 4.60
CA ALA A 233 1.09 -18.29 3.51
C ALA A 233 2.07 -17.11 3.54
N SER A 234 1.66 -15.91 3.96
CA SER A 234 2.57 -14.78 4.20
C SER A 234 3.56 -15.04 5.34
N VAL A 235 3.16 -15.73 6.41
CA VAL A 235 4.08 -16.15 7.49
C VAL A 235 5.13 -17.10 6.93
N VAL A 236 4.70 -18.11 6.17
CA VAL A 236 5.60 -19.08 5.52
C VAL A 236 6.53 -18.36 4.53
N GLY A 237 6.00 -17.44 3.73
CA GLY A 237 6.80 -16.62 2.80
C GLY A 237 7.86 -15.80 3.52
N MET A 238 7.53 -15.20 4.67
CA MET A 238 8.49 -14.43 5.47
C MET A 238 9.55 -15.32 6.13
N LEU A 239 9.17 -16.52 6.60
CA LEU A 239 10.14 -17.50 7.09
C LEU A 239 11.10 -17.94 5.97
N ILE A 240 10.58 -18.31 4.80
CA ILE A 240 11.41 -18.70 3.66
C ILE A 240 12.34 -17.55 3.27
N PHE A 241 11.84 -16.32 3.18
CA PHE A 241 12.68 -15.15 2.91
C PHE A 241 13.80 -15.00 3.95
N THR A 242 13.47 -15.06 5.24
CA THR A 242 14.44 -14.94 6.35
C THR A 242 15.55 -15.99 6.31
N PHE A 243 15.21 -17.24 5.97
CA PHE A 243 16.15 -18.37 5.93
C PHE A 243 16.86 -18.54 4.58
N THR A 244 16.52 -17.72 3.57
CA THR A 244 17.16 -17.77 2.25
C THR A 244 18.14 -16.63 2.02
N LEU A 245 18.13 -15.59 2.85
CA LEU A 245 19.06 -14.45 2.77
C LEU A 245 20.53 -14.88 2.89
N ASP A 246 20.83 -15.83 3.78
CA ASP A 246 22.16 -16.34 4.09
C ASP A 246 22.65 -17.48 3.16
N CYS A 247 21.86 -17.88 2.16
CA CYS A 247 22.20 -19.00 1.28
C CYS A 247 23.33 -18.69 0.26
N GLY A 248 23.80 -17.45 0.17
CA GLY A 248 24.89 -17.03 -0.73
C GLY A 248 24.53 -16.93 -2.22
N TYR A 249 23.29 -17.28 -2.60
CA TYR A 249 22.78 -17.16 -3.96
C TYR A 249 21.64 -16.15 -4.04
N ILE A 250 21.91 -14.97 -4.60
CA ILE A 250 20.91 -13.90 -4.70
C ILE A 250 19.65 -14.33 -5.48
N SER A 251 19.79 -15.24 -6.45
CA SER A 251 18.67 -15.82 -7.20
C SER A 251 17.63 -16.51 -6.31
N VAL A 252 18.07 -17.12 -5.20
CA VAL A 252 17.16 -17.74 -4.22
C VAL A 252 16.36 -16.67 -3.48
N VAL A 253 17.00 -15.53 -3.17
CA VAL A 253 16.34 -14.37 -2.57
C VAL A 253 15.28 -13.79 -3.52
N TYR A 254 15.58 -13.68 -4.81
CA TYR A 254 14.56 -13.29 -5.81
C TYR A 254 13.33 -14.21 -5.77
N LEU A 255 13.54 -15.53 -5.72
CA LEU A 255 12.43 -16.50 -5.68
C LEU A 255 11.63 -16.41 -4.38
N SER A 256 12.29 -16.29 -3.22
CA SER A 256 11.59 -16.17 -1.94
C SER A 256 10.84 -14.84 -1.81
N SER A 257 11.38 -13.76 -2.38
CA SER A 257 10.71 -12.46 -2.47
C SER A 257 9.45 -12.45 -3.33
N ILE A 258 9.40 -13.24 -4.42
CA ILE A 258 8.17 -13.42 -5.20
C ILE A 258 7.08 -14.00 -4.31
N LEU A 259 7.39 -15.06 -3.57
CA LEU A 259 6.45 -15.74 -2.69
C LEU A 259 5.93 -14.80 -1.58
N LEU A 260 6.86 -14.08 -0.94
CA LEU A 260 6.54 -13.09 0.09
C LEU A 260 5.63 -12.00 -0.46
N GLY A 261 6.00 -11.37 -1.58
CA GLY A 261 5.24 -10.28 -2.19
C GLY A 261 3.84 -10.71 -2.62
N PHE A 262 3.73 -11.88 -3.25
CA PHE A 262 2.46 -12.46 -3.70
C PHE A 262 1.46 -12.61 -2.56
N PHE A 263 1.85 -13.25 -1.45
CA PHE A 263 0.91 -13.49 -0.35
C PHE A 263 0.68 -12.26 0.53
N MET A 264 1.71 -11.47 0.84
CA MET A 264 1.51 -10.24 1.63
C MET A 264 0.64 -9.23 0.91
N THR A 265 0.87 -9.01 -0.38
CA THR A 265 0.04 -8.06 -1.14
C THR A 265 -1.31 -8.66 -1.51
N GLY A 266 -1.36 -9.98 -1.75
CA GLY A 266 -2.59 -10.74 -1.95
C GLY A 266 -3.57 -10.63 -0.79
N TYR A 267 -3.04 -10.47 0.43
CA TYR A 267 -3.83 -10.27 1.64
C TYR A 267 -4.57 -8.93 1.65
N LEU A 268 -4.05 -7.86 1.03
CA LEU A 268 -4.66 -6.53 1.07
C LEU A 268 -6.12 -6.53 0.57
N PRO A 269 -6.43 -6.95 -0.68
CA PRO A 269 -7.81 -6.93 -1.17
C PRO A 269 -8.71 -7.90 -0.41
N VAL A 270 -8.19 -9.07 -0.02
CA VAL A 270 -8.95 -10.06 0.73
C VAL A 270 -9.37 -9.52 2.10
N GLY A 271 -8.48 -8.79 2.78
CA GLY A 271 -8.80 -8.15 4.05
C GLY A 271 -9.79 -6.99 3.92
N PHE A 272 -9.74 -6.22 2.82
CA PHE A 272 -10.74 -5.18 2.53
C PHE A 272 -12.15 -5.78 2.35
N GLU A 273 -12.27 -6.84 1.55
CA GLU A 273 -13.54 -7.53 1.33
C GLU A 273 -14.04 -8.22 2.61
N PHE A 274 -13.15 -8.83 3.40
CA PHE A 274 -13.55 -9.39 4.67
C PHE A 274 -14.01 -8.32 5.68
N ALA A 275 -13.39 -7.13 5.64
CA ALA A 275 -13.82 -5.99 6.45
C ALA A 275 -15.20 -5.49 6.06
N SER A 276 -15.51 -5.38 4.75
CA SER A 276 -16.84 -4.96 4.28
C SER A 276 -17.92 -5.95 4.74
N GLU A 277 -17.63 -7.25 4.68
CA GLU A 277 -18.53 -8.32 5.10
C GLU A 277 -18.83 -8.31 6.62
N VAL A 278 -17.80 -8.17 7.45
CA VAL A 278 -17.92 -8.17 8.92
C VAL A 278 -18.59 -6.90 9.47
N THR A 279 -18.49 -5.80 8.71
CA THR A 279 -18.99 -4.49 9.14
C THR A 279 -20.36 -4.13 8.58
N TYR A 280 -20.94 -4.96 7.70
CA TYR A 280 -22.29 -4.75 7.19
C TYR A 280 -23.32 -4.56 8.32
N PRO A 281 -24.24 -3.57 8.23
CA PRO A 281 -24.54 -2.67 7.10
C PRO A 281 -23.86 -1.28 7.19
N GLU A 282 -22.69 -1.16 7.84
CA GLU A 282 -22.00 0.14 7.94
C GLU A 282 -21.42 0.60 6.58
N PRO A 283 -21.27 1.93 6.36
CA PRO A 283 -20.76 2.46 5.10
C PRO A 283 -19.34 1.97 4.77
N GLU A 284 -19.15 1.38 3.58
CA GLU A 284 -17.87 0.82 3.12
C GLU A 284 -16.74 1.85 3.12
N GLY A 285 -17.05 3.12 2.82
CA GLY A 285 -16.08 4.23 2.86
C GLY A 285 -15.53 4.49 4.26
N THR A 286 -16.36 4.41 5.30
CA THR A 286 -15.93 4.59 6.70
C THR A 286 -15.10 3.41 7.16
N THR A 287 -15.54 2.18 6.86
CA THR A 287 -14.78 0.95 7.12
C THR A 287 -13.39 1.01 6.50
N SER A 288 -13.31 1.22 5.18
CA SER A 288 -12.04 1.27 4.45
C SER A 288 -11.13 2.41 4.93
N GLY A 289 -11.71 3.55 5.32
CA GLY A 289 -10.98 4.69 5.87
C GLY A 289 -10.29 4.37 7.20
N ILE A 290 -10.99 3.73 8.14
CA ILE A 290 -10.40 3.32 9.43
C ILE A 290 -9.33 2.26 9.20
N LEU A 291 -9.59 1.28 8.33
CA LEU A 291 -8.64 0.22 8.01
C LEU A 291 -7.32 0.79 7.49
N ASN A 292 -7.37 1.71 6.53
CA ASN A 292 -6.17 2.40 6.02
C ASN A 292 -5.46 3.24 7.09
N ALA A 293 -6.22 3.94 7.96
CA ALA A 293 -5.61 4.74 9.03
C ALA A 293 -4.82 3.87 10.01
N VAL A 294 -5.38 2.72 10.41
CA VAL A 294 -4.71 1.77 11.32
C VAL A 294 -3.44 1.20 10.67
N VAL A 295 -3.49 0.87 9.38
CA VAL A 295 -2.32 0.39 8.63
C VAL A 295 -1.16 1.37 8.68
N GLN A 296 -1.41 2.68 8.55
CA GLN A 296 -0.34 3.68 8.63
C GLN A 296 0.31 3.70 10.02
N ILE A 297 -0.49 3.58 11.08
CA ILE A 297 0.03 3.52 12.47
C ILE A 297 0.90 2.27 12.66
N PHE A 298 0.41 1.10 12.27
CA PHE A 298 1.19 -0.14 12.34
C PHE A 298 2.44 -0.07 11.45
N GLY A 299 2.34 0.50 10.25
CA GLY A 299 3.48 0.73 9.37
C GLY A 299 4.58 1.53 10.03
N ILE A 300 4.24 2.66 10.67
CA ILE A 300 5.22 3.48 11.42
C ILE A 300 5.83 2.66 12.57
N VAL A 301 5.00 2.05 13.41
CA VAL A 301 5.46 1.33 14.61
C VAL A 301 6.35 0.14 14.22
N THR A 302 5.92 -0.69 13.27
CA THR A 302 6.66 -1.88 12.84
C THR A 302 7.94 -1.51 12.09
N THR A 303 7.94 -0.44 11.28
CA THR A 303 9.16 0.03 10.60
C THR A 303 10.20 0.52 11.59
N LEU A 304 9.82 1.37 12.54
CA LEU A 304 10.73 1.88 13.57
C LEU A 304 11.25 0.76 14.49
N LEU A 305 10.38 -0.19 14.87
CA LEU A 305 10.78 -1.37 15.62
C LEU A 305 11.82 -2.19 14.84
N TYR A 306 11.55 -2.45 13.56
CA TYR A 306 12.42 -3.27 12.72
C TYR A 306 13.78 -2.60 12.47
N GLU A 307 13.81 -1.29 12.22
CA GLU A 307 15.04 -0.50 12.10
C GLU A 307 15.89 -0.58 13.39
N TRP A 308 15.27 -0.38 14.55
CA TRP A 308 15.96 -0.47 15.84
C TRP A 308 16.52 -1.88 16.10
N MET A 309 15.75 -2.92 15.78
CA MET A 309 16.20 -4.31 15.93
C MET A 309 17.36 -4.65 14.99
N LEU A 310 17.30 -4.17 13.74
CA LEU A 310 18.38 -4.38 12.76
C LEU A 310 19.71 -3.84 13.28
N GLY A 311 19.70 -2.68 13.93
CA GLY A 311 20.91 -2.07 14.50
C GLY A 311 21.41 -2.70 15.80
N THR A 312 20.56 -3.40 16.58
CA THR A 312 20.89 -3.85 17.93
C THR A 312 21.10 -5.36 18.05
N VAL A 313 20.21 -6.16 17.47
CA VAL A 313 20.21 -7.63 17.61
C VAL A 313 20.54 -8.36 16.30
N GLY A 314 20.70 -7.61 15.21
CA GLY A 314 21.00 -8.13 13.88
C GLY A 314 19.75 -8.54 13.10
N ASP A 315 19.93 -8.78 11.80
CA ASP A 315 18.85 -9.00 10.84
C ASP A 315 18.06 -10.30 11.09
N ARG A 316 18.73 -11.38 11.53
CA ARG A 316 18.10 -12.68 11.75
C ARG A 316 17.00 -12.60 12.81
N TRP A 317 17.33 -12.01 13.97
CA TRP A 317 16.37 -11.81 15.06
C TRP A 317 15.30 -10.80 14.69
N SER A 318 15.66 -9.73 13.98
CA SER A 318 14.71 -8.74 13.46
C SER A 318 13.67 -9.38 12.55
N ASN A 319 14.12 -10.21 11.61
CA ASN A 319 13.26 -10.95 10.69
C ASN A 319 12.38 -11.98 11.41
N LEU A 320 12.92 -12.70 12.39
CA LEU A 320 12.13 -13.63 13.21
C LEU A 320 11.07 -12.90 14.04
N THR A 321 11.32 -11.68 14.50
CA THR A 321 10.30 -10.85 15.15
C THR A 321 9.17 -10.50 14.19
N LEU A 322 9.47 -10.15 12.93
CA LEU A 322 8.45 -9.95 11.91
C LEU A 322 7.64 -11.23 11.64
N CYS A 323 8.29 -12.39 11.55
CA CYS A 323 7.60 -13.69 11.49
C CYS A 323 6.67 -13.89 12.69
N GLY A 324 7.12 -13.54 13.91
CA GLY A 324 6.33 -13.61 15.13
C GLY A 324 5.11 -12.69 15.11
N LEU A 325 5.27 -11.45 14.64
CA LEU A 325 4.16 -10.50 14.47
C LEU A 325 3.12 -11.00 13.46
N LEU A 326 3.57 -11.59 12.35
CA LEU A 326 2.68 -12.19 11.36
C LEU A 326 1.97 -13.44 11.91
N ALA A 327 2.69 -14.31 12.62
CA ALA A 327 2.10 -15.49 13.25
C ALA A 327 1.05 -15.09 14.30
N PHE A 328 1.33 -14.05 15.09
CA PHE A 328 0.39 -13.48 16.03
C PHE A 328 -0.85 -12.89 15.32
N GLY A 329 -0.66 -12.13 14.24
CA GLY A 329 -1.78 -11.63 13.43
C GLY A 329 -2.58 -12.74 12.74
N THR A 330 -1.95 -13.86 12.38
CA THR A 330 -2.63 -15.06 11.87
C THR A 330 -3.51 -15.69 12.95
N ALA A 331 -3.00 -15.82 14.18
CA ALA A 331 -3.77 -16.32 15.32
C ALA A 331 -4.96 -15.41 15.64
N ILE A 332 -4.78 -14.09 15.60
CA ILE A 332 -5.87 -13.11 15.73
C ILE A 332 -6.91 -13.33 14.63
N THR A 333 -6.48 -13.49 13.38
CA THR A 333 -7.38 -13.72 12.24
C THR A 333 -8.19 -15.00 12.40
N ALA A 334 -7.57 -16.08 12.90
CA ALA A 334 -8.26 -17.34 13.18
C ALA A 334 -9.36 -17.17 14.25
N ALA A 335 -9.13 -16.30 15.24
CA ALA A 335 -10.07 -16.01 16.33
C ALA A 335 -11.27 -15.15 15.90
N ILE A 336 -11.24 -14.53 14.70
CA ILE A 336 -12.38 -13.78 14.17
C ILE A 336 -13.52 -14.75 13.86
N ARG A 337 -14.73 -14.47 14.36
CA ARG A 337 -15.90 -15.30 14.04
C ARG A 337 -16.33 -15.06 12.59
N SER A 338 -16.68 -16.14 11.89
CA SER A 338 -17.21 -16.10 10.52
C SER A 338 -18.69 -15.69 10.52
N ASP A 339 -19.02 -14.57 11.14
CA ASP A 339 -20.36 -13.97 11.02
C ASP A 339 -20.42 -13.20 9.70
N LEU A 340 -20.72 -13.91 8.61
CA LEU A 340 -20.87 -13.35 7.26
C LEU A 340 -22.23 -12.63 7.16
N ARG A 341 -22.29 -11.41 7.70
CA ARG A 341 -23.53 -10.66 7.91
C ARG A 341 -24.22 -10.24 6.62
N ARG A 342 -23.45 -9.92 5.57
CA ARG A 342 -24.01 -9.49 4.28
C ARG A 342 -24.55 -10.70 3.52
N GLN A 343 -23.85 -11.84 3.53
CA GLN A 343 -24.37 -13.10 2.98
C GLN A 343 -25.64 -13.56 3.70
N ALA A 344 -25.65 -13.50 5.04
CA ALA A 344 -26.84 -13.84 5.82
C ALA A 344 -28.03 -12.92 5.46
N ALA A 345 -27.80 -11.62 5.29
CA ALA A 345 -28.83 -10.68 4.86
C ALA A 345 -29.34 -10.95 3.44
N GLN A 346 -28.47 -11.33 2.49
CA GLN A 346 -28.85 -11.68 1.12
C GLN A 346 -29.64 -12.98 1.04
N ASN A 347 -29.31 -13.97 1.87
CA ASN A 347 -30.06 -15.22 1.94
C ASN A 347 -31.45 -15.01 2.53
N ASN A 348 -31.55 -14.22 3.61
CA ASN A 348 -32.84 -13.88 4.23
C ASN A 348 -33.76 -13.03 3.34
N ALA A 349 -33.22 -12.32 2.35
CA ALA A 349 -33.99 -11.54 1.38
C ALA A 349 -34.51 -12.37 0.19
N LYS A 350 -34.03 -13.62 0.03
CA LYS A 350 -34.45 -14.56 -1.01
C LYS A 350 -35.49 -15.58 -0.51
N GLU A 351 -35.66 -15.71 0.80
CA GLU A 351 -36.72 -16.50 1.46
C GLU A 351 -38.00 -15.66 1.65
#